data_AF-A0A9J7KQC4-F1
#
_entry.id   AF-A0A9J7KQC4-F1
#
_cell.length_a   1.000
_cell.length_b   1.000
_cell.length_c   1.000
_cell.angle_alpha   90.00
_cell.angle_beta   90.00
_cell.angle_gamma   90.00
#
_symmetry.space_group_name_H-M   'P 1'
#
loop_
_entity.id
_entity.type
_entity.pdbx_description
1 polymer ?
#
loop_
_entity_poly.entity_id
_entity_poly.type
_entity_poly.pdbx_seq_one_letter_code
_entity_poly.pdbx_strand_id
1 'polypeptide(L)'
;MSVFLVVDGGWSDWSPWSDCSVTCGVGEQTRDRTCTNPEPANGGADCDGLAQETQACDTGVSCPVDGSWSDWSEWSACSVTCGVGEQTRDRTCTNPEPANGGADCGEQSQETRECNTGVSCPVDGGWSDWGPWSTCSVTCGVGEQTRDRTCTNPAPANGGADCDGLTQETQACNTGVLCPVDGGWTDWGSWSACSVTCGVGEQTRDRTCTDPEPANGGADCDGLAQETQACDTGVSCLVIVDGGWTDWGSWSACSVTCGVGEQTRDRTCTNPEPANGGADCDGLAQETQACDTGVSCPVDGGWTDWGSWSACSMTCEVGEQTRDRTCTNPAPAHGGADCDGLAQETQACDTGVSCPVLPTRDCSDVYPHLRPAGNFGRYQNKYCFWSSAWRNRRLNYTKAQQECESNGGTLAMIKDASVQAFINNLLKTSSGRTQRNYWIGLDDLNREGVFEWNDGTKLGSYRRFKSKRPHKIRDCVALWRTAKLSRWFPLKCKIHLPYICQMDYNVNN
;
A
#
# COMPACT_ATOMS: atom_id res chain seq x y z
N MET A 1 134.35 20.72 174.07
CA MET A 1 134.87 20.94 172.71
C MET A 1 134.48 19.70 171.91
N SER A 2 133.39 19.78 171.13
CA SER A 2 133.04 18.79 170.11
C SER A 2 132.85 19.58 168.83
N VAL A 3 133.71 19.30 167.86
CA VAL A 3 133.73 19.91 166.53
C VAL A 3 132.58 19.29 165.75
N PHE A 4 131.61 20.08 165.28
CA PHE A 4 130.62 19.63 164.31
C PHE A 4 131.27 19.62 162.93
N LEU A 5 131.27 18.46 162.26
CA LEU A 5 131.75 18.34 160.89
C LEU A 5 130.64 18.82 159.93
N VAL A 6 131.05 19.67 158.99
CA VAL A 6 130.24 20.13 157.87
C VAL A 6 130.01 18.94 156.93
N VAL A 7 128.77 18.71 156.50
CA VAL A 7 128.41 17.67 155.53
C VAL A 7 127.77 18.35 154.33
N ASP A 8 128.49 18.33 153.21
CA ASP A 8 127.96 18.82 151.93
C ASP A 8 126.99 17.81 151.32
N GLY A 9 125.96 18.32 150.64
CA GLY A 9 124.93 17.51 150.01
C GLY A 9 125.48 16.65 148.87
N GLY A 10 125.04 15.39 148.83
CA GLY A 10 125.24 14.49 147.69
C GLY A 10 123.92 14.17 147.00
N TRP A 11 123.94 14.18 145.67
CA TRP A 11 122.79 13.76 144.87
C TRP A 11 122.49 12.27 145.07
N SER A 12 121.20 11.91 145.10
CA SER A 12 120.75 10.52 144.92
C SER A 12 121.09 10.03 143.51
N ASP A 13 121.02 8.71 143.31
CA ASP A 13 120.97 8.17 141.95
C ASP A 13 119.77 8.75 141.19
N TRP A 14 119.93 8.93 139.89
CA TRP A 14 118.86 9.36 139.01
C TRP A 14 117.75 8.31 138.93
N SER A 15 116.50 8.75 138.84
CA SER A 15 115.38 7.88 138.45
C SER A 15 115.60 7.29 137.05
N PRO A 16 114.89 6.19 136.69
CA PRO A 16 114.72 5.83 135.29
C PRO A 16 114.12 7.02 134.50
N TRP A 17 114.41 7.08 133.21
CA TRP A 17 113.75 8.01 132.30
C TRP A 17 112.25 7.74 132.22
N SER A 18 111.43 8.79 132.14
CA SER A 18 110.01 8.69 131.82
C SER A 18 109.79 8.09 130.44
N ASP A 19 108.56 7.67 130.16
CA ASP A 19 108.14 7.42 128.79
C ASP A 19 108.31 8.71 127.94
N CYS A 20 108.47 8.52 126.63
CA CYS A 20 108.62 9.62 125.68
C CYS A 20 107.33 10.47 125.64
N SER A 21 107.47 11.80 125.59
CA SER A 21 106.32 12.72 125.61
C SER A 21 105.37 12.58 124.41
N VAL A 22 105.80 11.89 123.37
CA VAL A 22 105.04 11.59 122.16
C VAL A 22 105.02 10.08 121.90
N THR A 23 103.98 9.61 121.22
CA THR A 23 103.86 8.20 120.80
C THR A 23 104.39 7.95 119.38
N CYS A 24 104.75 9.01 118.64
CA CYS A 24 105.37 8.96 117.32
C CYS A 24 106.31 10.17 117.15
N GLY A 25 107.36 10.02 116.34
CA GLY A 25 108.37 11.04 116.08
C GLY A 25 109.34 11.23 117.25
N VAL A 26 109.92 12.43 117.29
CA VAL A 26 110.87 12.85 118.31
C VAL A 26 110.13 13.65 119.39
N GLY A 27 110.22 13.19 120.63
CA GLY A 27 109.73 13.89 121.81
C GLY A 27 110.82 14.04 122.86
N GLU A 28 110.40 14.21 124.11
CA GLU A 28 111.29 14.41 125.25
C GLU A 28 110.96 13.44 126.38
N GLN A 29 111.98 12.99 127.11
CA GLN A 29 111.84 12.19 128.32
C GLN A 29 112.65 12.83 129.46
N THR A 30 112.17 12.67 130.69
CA THR A 30 112.77 13.30 131.88
C THR A 30 113.15 12.29 132.95
N ARG A 31 114.19 12.59 133.73
CA ARG A 31 114.53 11.85 134.96
C ARG A 31 114.94 12.81 136.06
N ASP A 32 114.75 12.38 137.30
CA ASP A 32 114.87 13.24 138.48
C ASP A 32 115.80 12.62 139.53
N ARG A 33 116.43 13.47 140.36
CA ARG A 33 117.25 13.08 141.52
C ARG A 33 117.09 14.09 142.64
N THR A 34 117.32 13.67 143.89
CA THR A 34 117.13 14.51 145.08
C THR A 34 118.44 14.65 145.86
N CYS A 35 118.67 15.82 146.48
CA CYS A 35 119.88 16.10 147.25
C CYS A 35 119.79 15.48 148.66
N THR A 36 119.84 14.15 148.73
CA THR A 36 119.54 13.40 149.96
C THR A 36 120.57 12.31 150.28
N ASN A 37 121.69 12.21 149.54
CA ASN A 37 122.67 11.14 149.68
C ASN A 37 124.13 11.65 149.71
N PRO A 38 124.61 12.25 150.82
CA PRO A 38 123.86 12.59 152.04
C PRO A 38 123.15 13.96 151.92
N GLU A 39 122.17 14.24 152.78
CA GLU A 39 121.52 15.56 152.85
C GLU A 39 122.46 16.60 153.49
N PRO A 40 122.52 17.86 152.99
CA PRO A 40 123.40 18.90 153.56
C PRO A 40 123.08 19.18 155.03
N ALA A 41 124.11 19.20 155.89
CA ALA A 41 123.94 19.46 157.32
C ALA A 41 125.10 20.29 157.92
N ASN A 42 124.82 20.99 159.02
CA ASN A 42 125.78 21.82 159.77
C ASN A 42 126.49 22.89 158.92
N GLY A 43 125.78 23.50 157.97
CA GLY A 43 126.30 24.57 157.12
C GLY A 43 127.02 24.11 155.85
N GLY A 44 126.85 22.84 155.45
CA GLY A 44 127.39 22.31 154.19
C GLY A 44 126.66 22.83 152.96
N ALA A 45 127.35 22.79 151.83
CA ALA A 45 126.82 23.27 150.55
C ALA A 45 125.68 22.38 150.05
N ASP A 46 124.68 23.01 149.43
CA ASP A 46 123.63 22.29 148.71
C ASP A 46 124.20 21.63 147.44
N CYS A 47 123.49 20.65 146.89
CA CYS A 47 123.95 19.95 145.70
C CYS A 47 123.92 20.88 144.48
N ASP A 48 125.07 21.06 143.82
CA ASP A 48 125.18 21.88 142.60
C ASP A 48 124.80 21.06 141.34
N GLY A 49 124.10 21.70 140.41
CA GLY A 49 123.51 21.10 139.21
C GLY A 49 121.98 20.94 139.26
N LEU A 50 121.39 20.45 138.16
CA LEU A 50 119.93 20.30 138.06
C LEU A 50 119.45 19.04 138.77
N ALA A 51 118.30 19.16 139.44
CA ALA A 51 117.55 18.06 140.05
C ALA A 51 116.77 17.24 139.01
N GLN A 52 116.58 17.79 137.81
CA GLN A 52 115.86 17.17 136.70
C GLN A 52 116.70 17.30 135.42
N GLU A 53 116.78 16.23 134.66
CA GLU A 53 117.41 16.19 133.34
C GLU A 53 116.34 15.85 132.30
N THR A 54 116.41 16.50 131.13
CA THR A 54 115.54 16.23 129.98
C THR A 54 116.42 15.91 128.79
N GLN A 55 116.02 14.90 128.00
CA GLN A 55 116.68 14.61 126.73
C GLN A 55 115.65 14.23 125.66
N ALA A 56 116.06 14.38 124.40
CA ALA A 56 115.28 13.92 123.27
C ALA A 56 115.17 12.38 123.29
N CYS A 57 113.96 11.90 123.02
CA CYS A 57 113.68 10.49 122.73
C CYS A 57 113.11 10.40 121.32
N ASP A 58 113.64 9.46 120.53
CA ASP A 58 113.06 9.09 119.25
C ASP A 58 112.30 7.78 119.45
N THR A 59 110.99 7.82 119.18
CA THR A 59 110.12 6.66 119.32
C THR A 59 110.36 5.60 118.21
N GLY A 60 111.06 5.95 117.13
CA GLY A 60 111.24 5.10 115.95
C GLY A 60 109.96 4.89 115.13
N VAL A 61 108.86 5.56 115.49
CA VAL A 61 107.55 5.48 114.83
C VAL A 61 107.28 6.79 114.10
N SER A 62 107.15 6.77 112.78
CA SER A 62 106.80 7.98 112.01
C SER A 62 105.36 8.43 112.30
N CYS A 63 105.14 9.75 112.47
CA CYS A 63 103.79 10.26 112.74
C CYS A 63 102.87 10.21 111.51
N PRO A 64 101.55 10.03 111.73
CA PRO A 64 100.53 10.12 110.69
C PRO A 64 100.63 11.46 109.94
N VAL A 65 100.57 11.40 108.61
CA VAL A 65 100.43 12.57 107.73
C VAL A 65 99.06 12.47 107.08
N ASP A 66 98.16 13.37 107.43
CA ASP A 66 96.83 13.44 106.83
C ASP A 66 96.94 13.96 105.40
N GLY A 67 96.20 13.34 104.48
CA GLY A 67 96.18 13.76 103.09
C GLY A 67 95.52 15.13 102.91
N SER A 68 95.90 15.83 101.85
CA SER A 68 95.18 17.02 101.39
C SER A 68 95.02 17.01 99.88
N TRP A 69 93.93 17.65 99.43
CA TRP A 69 93.56 17.71 98.03
C TRP A 69 94.59 18.46 97.19
N SER A 70 94.84 17.97 95.98
CA SER A 70 95.47 18.73 94.90
C SER A 70 94.60 19.92 94.48
N ASP A 71 95.18 20.85 93.70
CA ASP A 71 94.37 21.79 92.93
C ASP A 71 93.41 21.04 91.99
N TRP A 72 92.28 21.68 91.68
CA TRP A 72 91.31 21.16 90.72
C TRP A 72 91.88 21.18 89.30
N SER A 73 91.49 20.19 88.49
CA SER A 73 91.74 20.22 87.04
C SER A 73 91.00 21.37 86.35
N GLU A 74 91.37 21.65 85.10
CA GLU A 74 90.51 22.45 84.22
C GLU A 74 89.15 21.75 84.00
N TRP A 75 88.11 22.54 83.72
CA TRP A 75 86.79 22.03 83.39
C TRP A 75 86.80 21.31 82.04
N SER A 76 86.13 20.17 81.94
CA SER A 76 85.93 19.46 80.69
C SER A 76 85.10 20.28 79.68
N ALA A 77 85.12 19.88 78.41
CA ALA A 77 84.20 20.44 77.42
C ALA A 77 82.75 20.19 77.84
N CYS A 78 81.83 21.07 77.42
CA CYS A 78 80.40 20.90 77.71
C CYS A 78 79.92 19.55 77.15
N SER A 79 79.15 18.79 77.94
CA SER A 79 78.69 17.45 77.56
C SER A 79 77.76 17.43 76.32
N VAL A 80 77.24 18.60 75.94
CA VAL A 80 76.40 18.81 74.76
C VAL A 80 76.99 19.88 73.87
N THR A 81 76.65 19.83 72.57
CA THR A 81 77.02 20.86 71.58
C THR A 81 75.95 21.95 71.42
N CYS A 82 74.72 21.70 71.90
CA CYS A 82 73.59 22.62 71.89
C CYS A 82 72.84 22.57 73.23
N GLY A 83 72.22 23.67 73.65
CA GLY A 83 71.42 23.74 74.87
C GLY A 83 72.27 23.80 76.15
N VAL A 84 71.72 23.24 77.22
CA VAL A 84 72.34 23.17 78.54
C VAL A 84 72.88 21.75 78.75
N GLY A 85 74.16 21.64 79.06
CA GLY A 85 74.79 20.39 79.47
C GLY A 85 75.63 20.60 80.71
N GLU A 86 76.59 19.71 80.93
CA GLU A 86 77.39 19.65 82.13
C GLU A 86 78.89 19.67 81.79
N GLN A 87 79.68 20.29 82.65
CA GLN A 87 81.14 20.18 82.69
C GLN A 87 81.54 19.55 84.01
N THR A 88 82.62 18.79 83.99
CA THR A 88 83.21 18.13 85.15
C THR A 88 84.66 18.56 85.33
N ARG A 89 85.13 18.58 86.58
CA ARG A 89 86.55 18.69 86.92
C ARG A 89 86.86 17.83 88.12
N ASP A 90 88.11 17.41 88.25
CA ASP A 90 88.54 16.42 89.24
C ASP A 90 89.77 16.90 90.03
N ARG A 91 89.96 16.36 91.23
CA ARG A 91 91.13 16.56 92.09
C ARG A 91 91.50 15.26 92.80
N THR A 92 92.76 15.11 93.19
CA THR A 92 93.27 13.88 93.82
C THR A 92 93.88 14.16 95.20
N CYS A 93 93.85 13.18 96.10
CA CYS A 93 94.41 13.33 97.45
C CYS A 93 95.92 13.11 97.45
N THR A 94 96.67 14.08 96.93
CA THR A 94 98.12 13.94 96.67
C THR A 94 98.97 15.11 97.17
N ASN A 95 98.39 16.12 97.81
CA ASN A 95 99.10 17.35 98.18
C ASN A 95 98.88 17.79 99.66
N PRO A 96 99.45 17.08 100.65
CA PRO A 96 100.29 15.88 100.53
C PRO A 96 99.46 14.59 100.46
N GLU A 97 100.09 13.49 100.07
CA GLU A 97 99.49 12.15 100.09
C GLU A 97 99.42 11.60 101.53
N PRO A 98 98.32 10.94 101.96
CA PRO A 98 98.24 10.33 103.28
C PRO A 98 99.36 9.31 103.52
N ALA A 99 100.07 9.42 104.64
CA ALA A 99 101.15 8.50 104.99
C ALA A 99 101.11 8.12 106.48
N ASN A 100 101.76 7.00 106.83
CA ASN A 100 101.93 6.53 108.22
C ASN A 100 100.60 6.41 109.02
N GLY A 101 99.51 6.04 108.35
CA GLY A 101 98.20 5.88 108.98
C GLY A 101 97.41 7.19 109.17
N GLY A 102 97.80 8.28 108.50
CA GLY A 102 97.02 9.52 108.44
C GLY A 102 95.70 9.36 107.67
N ALA A 103 94.78 10.28 107.92
CA ALA A 103 93.45 10.25 107.31
C ALA A 103 93.52 10.53 105.80
N ASP A 104 92.72 9.78 105.03
CA ASP A 104 92.50 10.07 103.62
C ASP A 104 91.60 11.31 103.45
N CYS A 105 91.65 11.93 102.26
CA CYS A 105 90.71 12.98 101.91
C CYS A 105 89.28 12.39 101.82
N GLY A 106 88.28 13.17 102.22
CA GLY A 106 86.88 12.73 102.17
C GLY A 106 86.33 12.53 100.75
N GLU A 107 85.02 12.32 100.62
CA GLU A 107 84.38 12.20 99.30
C GLU A 107 84.13 13.60 98.72
N GLN A 108 84.92 13.99 97.71
CA GLN A 108 84.74 15.20 96.86
C GLN A 108 85.88 15.28 95.81
N SER A 109 86.18 14.18 95.14
CA SER A 109 87.22 14.14 94.10
C SER A 109 86.74 14.68 92.74
N GLN A 110 85.44 14.91 92.58
CA GLN A 110 84.82 15.39 91.34
C GLN A 110 83.79 16.49 91.64
N GLU A 111 83.73 17.49 90.76
CA GLU A 111 82.73 18.54 90.78
C GLU A 111 82.10 18.68 89.39
N THR A 112 80.79 18.90 89.35
CA THR A 112 80.02 19.10 88.11
C THR A 112 79.34 20.47 88.15
N ARG A 113 79.30 21.16 87.00
CA ARG A 113 78.53 22.41 86.82
C ARG A 113 77.79 22.43 85.50
N GLU A 114 76.72 23.22 85.44
CA GLU A 114 76.01 23.49 84.19
C GLU A 114 76.84 24.36 83.24
N CYS A 115 76.75 24.07 81.95
CA CYS A 115 77.26 24.89 80.86
C CYS A 115 76.14 25.15 79.85
N ASN A 116 76.03 26.40 79.37
CA ASN A 116 75.14 26.77 78.28
C ASN A 116 75.98 27.07 77.04
N THR A 117 75.73 26.36 75.95
CA THR A 117 76.53 26.50 74.72
C THR A 117 76.13 27.73 73.90
N GLY A 118 75.02 28.40 74.21
CA GLY A 118 74.45 29.51 73.43
C GLY A 118 73.84 29.08 72.09
N VAL A 119 73.92 27.78 71.74
CA VAL A 119 73.36 27.20 70.52
C VAL A 119 72.04 26.52 70.87
N SER A 120 70.95 26.91 70.21
CA SER A 120 69.65 26.24 70.40
C SER A 120 69.65 24.87 69.70
N CYS A 121 69.13 23.84 70.36
CA CYS A 121 69.11 22.49 69.79
C CYS A 121 68.11 22.36 68.63
N PRO A 122 68.41 21.49 67.63
CA PRO A 122 67.46 21.09 66.60
C PRO A 122 66.16 20.57 67.23
N VAL A 123 65.03 21.04 66.71
CA VAL A 123 63.70 20.53 67.06
C VAL A 123 63.13 19.91 65.79
N ASP A 124 62.97 18.60 65.80
CA ASP A 124 62.37 17.88 64.68
C ASP A 124 60.86 18.15 64.62
N GLY A 125 60.33 18.23 63.41
CA GLY A 125 58.92 18.45 63.15
C GLY A 125 58.04 17.30 63.64
N GLY A 126 56.93 17.66 64.26
CA GLY A 126 55.85 16.73 64.60
C GLY A 126 54.56 17.07 63.85
N TRP A 127 53.86 16.04 63.39
CA TRP A 127 52.56 16.18 62.76
C TRP A 127 51.53 16.71 63.76
N SER A 128 50.71 17.67 63.32
CA SER A 128 49.45 18.00 64.00
C SER A 128 48.51 16.79 63.98
N ASP A 129 47.49 16.81 64.84
CA ASP A 129 46.35 15.91 64.66
C ASP A 129 45.75 16.11 63.26
N TRP A 130 45.18 15.04 62.72
CA TRP A 130 44.43 15.12 61.46
C TRP A 130 43.18 15.99 61.63
N GLY A 131 42.91 16.83 60.63
CA GLY A 131 41.64 17.52 60.51
C GLY A 131 40.46 16.56 60.30
N PRO A 132 39.21 17.06 60.38
CA PRO A 132 38.04 16.27 60.03
C PRO A 132 38.08 15.87 58.55
N TRP A 133 37.44 14.75 58.22
CA TRP A 133 37.20 14.36 56.83
C TRP A 133 36.31 15.39 56.13
N SER A 134 36.64 15.73 54.88
CA SER A 134 35.78 16.51 53.99
C SER A 134 34.49 15.76 53.66
N THR A 135 33.52 16.47 53.09
CA THR A 135 32.33 15.82 52.53
C THR A 135 32.72 14.89 51.40
N CYS A 136 31.94 13.82 51.19
CA CYS A 136 32.17 12.90 50.08
C CYS A 136 32.17 13.65 48.74
N SER A 137 33.11 13.32 47.85
CA SER A 137 33.27 13.97 46.54
C SER A 137 32.07 13.80 45.60
N VAL A 138 31.19 12.84 45.92
CA VAL A 138 29.96 12.53 45.18
C VAL A 138 28.75 12.63 46.11
N THR A 139 27.58 12.89 45.53
CA THR A 139 26.29 12.91 46.24
C THR A 139 25.58 11.55 46.22
N CYS A 140 26.03 10.62 45.39
CA CYS A 140 25.52 9.26 45.27
C CYS A 140 26.69 8.27 45.03
N GLY A 141 26.51 7.01 45.41
CA GLY A 141 27.48 5.94 45.21
C GLY A 141 28.70 6.06 46.12
N VAL A 142 29.83 5.58 45.58
CA VAL A 142 31.14 5.60 46.23
C VAL A 142 31.95 6.76 45.66
N GLY A 143 32.43 7.64 46.54
CA GLY A 143 33.38 8.68 46.20
C GLY A 143 34.56 8.66 47.14
N GLU A 144 35.22 9.80 47.24
CA GLU A 144 36.41 9.99 48.06
C GLU A 144 36.21 11.17 49.01
N GLN A 145 36.79 11.07 50.20
CA GLN A 145 36.89 12.16 51.16
C GLN A 145 38.36 12.30 51.57
N THR A 146 38.75 13.52 51.88
CA THR A 146 40.13 13.89 52.20
C THR A 146 40.20 14.53 53.58
N ARG A 147 41.32 14.37 54.27
CA ARG A 147 41.65 15.14 55.47
C ARG A 147 43.11 15.54 55.45
N ASP A 148 43.41 16.66 56.08
CA ASP A 148 44.73 17.28 56.05
C ASP A 148 45.33 17.38 57.46
N ARG A 149 46.66 17.38 57.53
CA ARG A 149 47.45 17.68 58.74
C ARG A 149 48.65 18.54 58.36
N THR A 150 49.25 19.20 59.34
CA THR A 150 50.38 20.11 59.12
C THR A 150 51.55 19.77 60.03
N CYS A 151 52.78 20.02 59.59
CA CYS A 151 53.98 19.80 60.40
C CYS A 151 54.20 20.97 61.38
N THR A 152 53.37 21.03 62.42
CA THR A 152 53.32 22.18 63.33
C THR A 152 53.29 21.81 64.82
N ASN A 153 53.33 20.52 65.17
CA ASN A 153 53.22 20.04 66.54
C ASN A 153 54.37 19.10 66.95
N PRO A 154 55.59 19.62 67.18
CA PRO A 154 56.01 21.01 67.00
C PRO A 154 56.45 21.31 65.56
N ALA A 155 56.57 22.59 65.19
CA ALA A 155 57.17 22.97 63.91
C ALA A 155 58.70 22.74 63.93
N PRO A 156 59.33 22.26 62.83
CA PRO A 156 60.77 22.13 62.75
C PRO A 156 61.49 23.45 63.05
N ALA A 157 62.50 23.42 63.90
CA ALA A 157 63.29 24.60 64.26
C ALA A 157 64.77 24.26 64.43
N ASN A 158 65.63 25.29 64.33
CA ASN A 158 67.08 25.19 64.56
C ASN A 158 67.79 24.07 63.77
N GLY A 159 67.33 23.78 62.56
CA GLY A 159 67.91 22.74 61.70
C GLY A 159 67.44 21.31 62.01
N GLY A 160 66.36 21.14 62.77
CA GLY A 160 65.69 19.84 62.92
C GLY A 160 65.03 19.37 61.64
N ALA A 161 64.77 18.06 61.55
CA ALA A 161 64.17 17.43 60.38
C ALA A 161 62.71 17.87 60.18
N ASP A 162 62.27 17.96 58.92
CA ASP A 162 60.86 18.14 58.59
C ASP A 162 60.07 16.84 58.82
N CYS A 163 58.74 16.92 58.88
CA CYS A 163 57.91 15.74 59.09
C CYS A 163 57.91 14.82 57.86
N ASP A 164 58.31 13.56 58.04
CA ASP A 164 58.19 12.54 57.01
C ASP A 164 56.75 11.99 56.92
N GLY A 165 56.19 11.98 55.71
CA GLY A 165 54.87 11.44 55.40
C GLY A 165 53.98 12.40 54.60
N LEU A 166 52.76 11.96 54.30
CA LEU A 166 51.79 12.78 53.56
C LEU A 166 51.12 13.82 54.46
N THR A 167 50.91 15.01 53.90
CA THR A 167 50.12 16.10 54.50
C THR A 167 48.62 15.90 54.33
N GLN A 168 48.21 15.05 53.40
CA GLN A 168 46.83 14.75 53.06
C GLN A 168 46.61 13.24 52.99
N GLU A 169 45.48 12.78 53.52
CA GLU A 169 45.02 11.40 53.39
C GLU A 169 43.67 11.39 52.65
N THR A 170 43.50 10.40 51.79
CA THR A 170 42.26 10.17 51.03
C THR A 170 41.71 8.78 51.37
N GLN A 171 40.41 8.69 51.59
CA GLN A 171 39.73 7.40 51.74
C GLN A 171 38.40 7.37 51.00
N ALA A 172 37.94 6.15 50.69
CA ALA A 172 36.62 5.96 50.09
C ALA A 172 35.51 6.34 51.08
N CYS A 173 34.44 6.94 50.56
CA CYS A 173 33.19 7.20 51.27
C CYS A 173 32.03 6.60 50.48
N ASN A 174 31.06 6.02 51.19
CA ASN A 174 29.81 5.55 50.60
C ASN A 174 28.69 6.43 51.12
N THR A 175 27.99 7.10 50.20
CA THR A 175 26.89 8.02 50.51
C THR A 175 25.61 7.29 50.95
N GLY A 176 25.50 5.99 50.70
CA GLY A 176 24.28 5.20 50.90
C GLY A 176 23.16 5.53 49.90
N VAL A 177 23.38 6.49 49.00
CA VAL A 177 22.44 6.89 47.95
C VAL A 177 22.87 6.20 46.66
N LEU A 178 21.98 5.45 46.02
CA LEU A 178 22.28 4.84 44.72
C LEU A 178 22.29 5.91 43.63
N CYS A 179 23.27 5.87 42.73
CA CYS A 179 23.35 6.85 41.64
C CYS A 179 22.29 6.59 40.56
N PRO A 180 21.76 7.66 39.93
CA PRO A 180 20.99 7.56 38.71
C PRO A 180 21.76 6.75 37.66
N VAL A 181 21.10 5.75 37.10
CA VAL A 181 21.60 4.98 35.96
C VAL A 181 20.71 5.37 34.79
N ASP A 182 21.28 6.07 33.82
CA ASP A 182 20.57 6.44 32.61
C ASP A 182 20.40 5.21 31.72
N GLY A 183 19.25 5.12 31.06
CA GLY A 183 18.92 4.04 30.14
C GLY A 183 19.87 3.97 28.95
N GLY A 184 20.37 2.77 28.68
CA GLY A 184 21.07 2.45 27.44
C GLY A 184 20.25 1.52 26.56
N TRP A 185 20.22 1.85 25.27
CA TRP A 185 19.66 0.96 24.26
C TRP A 185 20.52 -0.29 24.13
N THR A 186 19.89 -1.47 24.07
CA THR A 186 20.56 -2.67 23.54
C THR A 186 20.99 -2.44 22.10
N ASP A 187 21.92 -3.27 21.62
CA ASP A 187 22.13 -3.43 20.19
C ASP A 187 20.80 -3.72 19.48
N TRP A 188 20.67 -3.23 18.26
CA TRP A 188 19.52 -3.53 17.43
C TRP A 188 19.41 -5.03 17.15
N GLY A 189 18.20 -5.57 17.27
CA GLY A 189 17.90 -6.91 16.77
C GLY A 189 18.12 -7.03 15.27
N SER A 190 18.14 -8.27 14.79
CA SER A 190 18.14 -8.55 13.35
C SER A 190 16.87 -8.00 12.69
N TRP A 191 16.97 -7.54 11.45
CA TRP A 191 15.80 -7.19 10.65
C TRP A 191 14.85 -8.37 10.51
N SER A 192 13.55 -8.10 10.60
CA SER A 192 12.49 -9.05 10.30
C SER A 192 12.59 -9.53 8.86
N ALA A 193 11.88 -10.61 8.53
CA ALA A 193 11.60 -10.90 7.13
C ALA A 193 10.89 -9.70 6.48
N CYS A 194 11.12 -9.52 5.18
CA CYS A 194 10.41 -8.51 4.40
C CYS A 194 8.90 -8.77 4.47
N SER A 195 8.09 -7.72 4.62
CA SER A 195 6.63 -7.83 4.74
C SER A 195 5.93 -8.45 3.53
N VAL A 196 6.65 -8.54 2.41
CA VAL A 196 6.21 -9.11 1.14
C VAL A 196 7.20 -10.18 0.69
N THR A 197 6.72 -11.12 -0.12
CA THR A 197 7.55 -12.16 -0.76
C THR A 197 8.02 -11.76 -2.17
N CYS A 198 7.55 -10.63 -2.70
CA CYS A 198 7.94 -10.06 -3.98
C CYS A 198 7.87 -8.52 -3.89
N GLY A 199 8.58 -7.82 -4.78
CA GLY A 199 8.62 -6.36 -4.86
C GLY A 199 9.35 -5.71 -3.69
N VAL A 200 8.97 -4.46 -3.44
CA VAL A 200 9.44 -3.65 -2.32
C VAL A 200 8.43 -3.78 -1.18
N GLY A 201 8.90 -4.19 -0.01
CA GLY A 201 8.13 -4.15 1.23
C GLY A 201 8.88 -3.44 2.33
N GLU A 202 8.51 -3.73 3.56
CA GLU A 202 9.11 -3.15 4.76
C GLU A 202 9.61 -4.26 5.68
N GLN A 203 10.73 -4.00 6.34
CA GLN A 203 11.25 -4.84 7.41
C GLN A 203 11.47 -3.98 8.64
N THR A 204 11.28 -4.56 9.81
CA THR A 204 11.41 -3.87 11.09
C THR A 204 12.47 -4.54 11.94
N ARG A 205 13.13 -3.76 12.80
CA ARG A 205 13.98 -4.29 13.86
C ARG A 205 13.70 -3.52 15.14
N ASP A 206 13.91 -4.20 16.25
CA ASP A 206 13.58 -3.69 17.59
C ASP A 206 14.82 -3.71 18.48
N ARG A 207 14.83 -2.84 19.48
CA ARG A 207 15.81 -2.78 20.58
C ARG A 207 15.08 -2.42 21.86
N THR A 208 15.67 -2.75 23.01
CA THR A 208 15.07 -2.47 24.32
C THR A 208 15.97 -1.53 25.14
N CYS A 209 15.38 -0.69 25.99
CA CYS A 209 16.11 0.23 26.87
C CYS A 209 16.54 -0.50 28.15
N THR A 210 17.47 -1.43 28.01
CA THR A 210 17.85 -2.37 29.09
C THR A 210 19.35 -2.61 29.21
N ASP A 211 20.18 -1.90 28.44
CA ASP A 211 21.64 -2.06 28.46
C ASP A 211 22.36 -0.71 28.69
N PRO A 212 22.31 -0.15 29.92
CA PRO A 212 21.62 -0.66 31.10
C PRO A 212 20.16 -0.18 31.22
N GLU A 213 19.34 -0.84 32.06
CA GLU A 213 17.98 -0.38 32.38
C GLU A 213 18.02 0.90 33.24
N PRO A 214 17.19 1.93 32.94
CA PRO A 214 17.10 3.12 33.78
C PRO A 214 16.78 2.78 35.24
N ALA A 215 17.59 3.28 36.18
CA ALA A 215 17.41 3.04 37.60
C ALA A 215 17.70 4.29 38.44
N ASN A 216 17.15 4.32 39.66
CA ASN A 216 17.42 5.37 40.66
C ASN A 216 17.16 6.80 40.16
N GLY A 217 16.19 6.99 39.26
CA GLY A 217 15.83 8.29 38.70
C GLY A 217 16.72 8.77 37.54
N GLY A 218 17.47 7.86 36.90
CA GLY A 218 18.15 8.14 35.63
C GLY A 218 17.17 8.36 34.48
N ALA A 219 17.66 8.98 33.41
CA ALA A 219 16.86 9.28 32.23
C ALA A 219 16.46 8.00 31.48
N ASP A 220 15.29 8.02 30.85
CA ASP A 220 14.88 6.97 29.90
C ASP A 220 15.65 7.12 28.58
N CYS A 221 15.68 6.07 27.75
CA CYS A 221 16.41 6.10 26.50
C CYS A 221 15.75 7.04 25.47
N ASP A 222 16.53 7.98 24.94
CA ASP A 222 16.07 8.85 23.86
C ASP A 222 16.11 8.15 22.49
N GLY A 223 14.99 8.22 21.75
CA GLY A 223 14.83 7.66 20.40
C GLY A 223 13.73 6.60 20.30
N LEU A 224 13.57 6.00 19.12
CA LEU A 224 12.58 4.94 18.90
C LEU A 224 13.15 3.56 19.28
N ALA A 225 12.29 2.74 19.88
CA ALA A 225 12.56 1.33 20.19
C ALA A 225 12.45 0.41 18.96
N GLN A 226 11.80 0.91 17.90
CA GLN A 226 11.57 0.19 16.64
C GLN A 226 12.00 1.07 15.47
N GLU A 227 12.68 0.46 14.50
CA GLU A 227 13.06 1.08 13.24
C GLU A 227 12.45 0.29 12.08
N THR A 228 11.96 1.00 11.07
CA THR A 228 11.41 0.42 9.84
C THR A 228 12.23 0.89 8.66
N GLN A 229 12.58 -0.02 7.75
CA GLN A 229 13.21 0.34 6.49
C GLN A 229 12.60 -0.45 5.32
N ALA A 230 12.74 0.10 4.12
CA ALA A 230 12.38 -0.61 2.90
C ALA A 230 13.28 -1.84 2.70
N CYS A 231 12.69 -2.92 2.23
CA CYS A 231 13.37 -4.10 1.73
C CYS A 231 12.94 -4.37 0.29
N ASP A 232 13.90 -4.70 -0.57
CA ASP A 232 13.64 -5.20 -1.92
C ASP A 232 13.94 -6.69 -1.93
N THR A 233 12.93 -7.48 -2.27
CA THR A 233 13.04 -8.95 -2.34
C THR A 233 13.81 -9.42 -3.57
N GLY A 234 14.08 -8.55 -4.55
CA GLY A 234 14.68 -8.90 -5.84
C GLY A 234 13.76 -9.74 -6.73
N VAL A 235 12.55 -10.08 -6.26
CA VAL A 235 11.54 -10.85 -6.98
C VAL A 235 10.48 -9.87 -7.43
N SER A 236 10.34 -9.61 -8.74
CA SER A 236 9.29 -8.70 -9.21
C SER A 236 7.90 -9.25 -8.87
N CYS A 237 7.07 -8.50 -8.14
CA CYS A 237 5.67 -8.87 -7.97
C CYS A 237 4.96 -8.77 -9.31
N LEU A 238 4.60 -9.93 -9.86
CA LEU A 238 3.65 -9.98 -10.95
C LEU A 238 2.29 -9.53 -10.41
N VAL A 239 1.88 -8.32 -10.76
CA VAL A 239 0.53 -7.84 -10.48
C VAL A 239 -0.41 -8.69 -11.31
N ILE A 240 -1.26 -9.48 -10.64
CA ILE A 240 -2.39 -10.15 -11.27
C ILE A 240 -3.35 -9.04 -11.69
N VAL A 241 -3.55 -8.89 -13.00
CA VAL A 241 -4.47 -7.91 -13.57
C VAL A 241 -5.66 -8.69 -14.07
N ASP A 242 -6.80 -8.56 -13.40
CA ASP A 242 -8.07 -9.11 -13.86
C ASP A 242 -8.56 -8.31 -15.07
N GLY A 243 -9.18 -9.00 -16.02
CA GLY A 243 -9.74 -8.41 -17.22
C GLY A 243 -10.86 -7.42 -16.92
N GLY A 244 -10.77 -6.23 -17.54
CA GLY A 244 -11.83 -5.24 -17.54
C GLY A 244 -12.44 -5.06 -18.94
N TRP A 245 -13.77 -5.05 -19.00
CA TRP A 245 -14.50 -4.70 -20.21
C TRP A 245 -14.23 -3.24 -20.62
N THR A 246 -14.03 -2.99 -21.91
CA THR A 246 -14.19 -1.64 -22.47
C THR A 246 -15.65 -1.20 -22.37
N ASP A 247 -15.86 0.13 -22.46
CA ASP A 247 -17.20 0.66 -22.67
C ASP A 247 -17.81 0.04 -23.93
N TRP A 248 -19.11 -0.23 -23.88
CA TRP A 248 -19.83 -0.75 -25.04
C TRP A 248 -19.67 0.17 -26.26
N GLY A 249 -19.40 -0.43 -27.42
CA GLY A 249 -19.47 0.25 -28.71
C GLY A 249 -20.86 0.82 -29.00
N SER A 250 -20.95 1.65 -30.04
CA SER A 250 -22.24 2.11 -30.53
C SER A 250 -23.06 0.95 -31.10
N TRP A 251 -24.38 1.00 -30.96
CA TRP A 251 -25.27 0.06 -31.62
C TRP A 251 -25.09 0.09 -33.13
N SER A 252 -25.06 -1.08 -33.76
CA SER A 252 -25.07 -1.23 -35.21
C SER A 252 -26.39 -0.71 -35.80
N ALA A 253 -26.41 -0.48 -37.12
CA ALA A 253 -27.65 -0.17 -37.81
C ALA A 253 -28.64 -1.34 -37.65
N CYS A 254 -29.93 -1.03 -37.59
CA CYS A 254 -30.97 -2.05 -37.50
C CYS A 254 -30.84 -3.05 -38.65
N SER A 255 -30.93 -4.35 -38.35
CA SER A 255 -30.75 -5.43 -39.33
C SER A 255 -31.77 -5.42 -40.47
N VAL A 256 -32.86 -4.67 -40.31
CA VAL A 256 -33.92 -4.45 -41.30
C VAL A 256 -34.09 -2.97 -41.57
N THR A 257 -34.65 -2.64 -42.73
CA THR A 257 -34.99 -1.26 -43.12
C THR A 257 -36.47 -0.92 -42.88
N CYS A 258 -37.28 -1.90 -42.47
CA CYS A 258 -38.69 -1.75 -42.11
C CYS A 258 -39.06 -2.77 -41.01
N GLY A 259 -40.04 -2.46 -40.17
CA GLY A 259 -40.50 -3.28 -39.06
C GLY A 259 -39.49 -3.35 -37.91
N VAL A 260 -39.58 -4.46 -37.17
CA VAL A 260 -38.70 -4.79 -36.05
C VAL A 260 -37.54 -5.65 -36.56
N GLY A 261 -36.31 -5.20 -36.31
CA GLY A 261 -35.10 -5.98 -36.51
C GLY A 261 -34.27 -6.04 -35.24
N GLU A 262 -32.98 -6.32 -35.41
CA GLU A 262 -32.02 -6.45 -34.33
C GLU A 262 -30.84 -5.52 -34.59
N GLN A 263 -30.31 -4.93 -33.52
CA GLN A 263 -29.06 -4.18 -33.52
C GLN A 263 -28.14 -4.78 -32.47
N THR A 264 -26.85 -4.75 -32.74
CA THR A 264 -25.81 -5.35 -31.92
C THR A 264 -24.78 -4.31 -31.51
N ARG A 265 -24.19 -4.45 -30.33
CA ARG A 265 -23.00 -3.71 -29.94
C ARG A 265 -22.00 -4.64 -29.28
N ASP A 266 -20.73 -4.30 -29.42
CA ASP A 266 -19.61 -5.13 -28.97
C ASP A 266 -18.74 -4.37 -27.97
N ARG A 267 -18.04 -5.11 -27.12
CA ARG A 267 -17.00 -4.64 -26.19
C ARG A 267 -15.87 -5.66 -26.12
N THR A 268 -14.69 -5.23 -25.71
CA THR A 268 -13.47 -6.06 -25.65
C THR A 268 -12.90 -6.10 -24.24
N CYS A 269 -12.35 -7.24 -23.84
CA CYS A 269 -11.74 -7.43 -22.52
C CYS A 269 -10.30 -6.88 -22.51
N THR A 270 -10.16 -5.56 -22.63
CA THR A 270 -8.87 -4.89 -22.84
C THR A 270 -8.69 -3.64 -21.98
N ASN A 271 -9.58 -3.37 -21.03
CA ASN A 271 -9.54 -2.19 -20.17
C ASN A 271 -9.64 -2.53 -18.67
N PRO A 272 -8.62 -3.17 -18.08
CA PRO A 272 -7.35 -3.62 -18.69
C PRO A 272 -7.41 -5.05 -19.27
N GLU A 273 -6.44 -5.44 -20.09
CA GLU A 273 -6.29 -6.83 -20.57
C GLU A 273 -5.81 -7.75 -19.43
N PRO A 274 -6.36 -8.98 -19.28
CA PRO A 274 -5.90 -9.91 -18.26
C PRO A 274 -4.41 -10.21 -18.38
N ALA A 275 -3.66 -10.08 -17.28
CA ALA A 275 -2.23 -10.35 -17.26
C ALA A 275 -1.82 -11.13 -16.00
N ASN A 276 -0.74 -11.90 -16.11
CA ASN A 276 -0.12 -12.64 -15.00
C ASN A 276 -1.07 -13.62 -14.27
N GLY A 277 -2.01 -14.23 -15.00
CA GLY A 277 -2.96 -15.19 -14.43
C GLY A 277 -4.23 -14.59 -13.82
N GLY A 278 -4.53 -13.31 -14.12
CA GLY A 278 -5.79 -12.68 -13.74
C GLY A 278 -7.01 -13.30 -14.43
N ALA A 279 -8.16 -13.13 -13.81
CA ALA A 279 -9.42 -13.67 -14.30
C ALA A 279 -9.80 -13.01 -15.64
N ASP A 280 -10.37 -13.81 -16.54
CA ASP A 280 -10.95 -13.28 -17.78
C ASP A 280 -12.24 -12.49 -17.45
N CYS A 281 -12.70 -11.65 -18.38
CA CYS A 281 -13.89 -10.83 -18.17
C CYS A 281 -15.17 -11.68 -18.13
N ASP A 282 -15.91 -11.62 -17.02
CA ASP A 282 -17.21 -12.29 -16.91
C ASP A 282 -18.32 -11.53 -17.66
N GLY A 283 -19.06 -12.26 -18.51
CA GLY A 283 -20.20 -11.76 -19.29
C GLY A 283 -20.01 -11.90 -20.81
N LEU A 284 -21.00 -11.46 -21.58
CA LEU A 284 -20.94 -11.52 -23.04
C LEU A 284 -20.17 -10.33 -23.62
N ALA A 285 -19.35 -10.58 -24.64
CA ALA A 285 -18.63 -9.55 -25.41
C ALA A 285 -19.54 -8.84 -26.43
N GLN A 286 -20.71 -9.40 -26.71
CA GLN A 286 -21.68 -8.89 -27.67
C GLN A 286 -23.07 -8.88 -27.04
N GLU A 287 -23.79 -7.78 -27.22
CA GLU A 287 -25.18 -7.62 -26.78
C GLU A 287 -26.06 -7.37 -28.00
N THR A 288 -27.23 -8.00 -28.04
CA THR A 288 -28.23 -7.84 -29.10
C THR A 288 -29.52 -7.32 -28.49
N GLN A 289 -30.12 -6.31 -29.13
CA GLN A 289 -31.44 -5.83 -28.75
C GLN A 289 -32.32 -5.59 -29.97
N ALA A 290 -33.63 -5.61 -29.75
CA ALA A 290 -34.60 -5.25 -30.78
C ALA A 290 -34.45 -3.76 -31.16
N CYS A 291 -34.59 -3.47 -32.45
CA CYS A 291 -34.74 -2.12 -32.99
C CYS A 291 -36.04 -2.04 -33.79
N ASP A 292 -36.81 -0.97 -33.59
CA ASP A 292 -37.96 -0.65 -34.42
C ASP A 292 -37.57 0.49 -35.36
N THR A 293 -37.65 0.23 -36.65
CA THR A 293 -37.33 1.22 -37.69
C THR A 293 -38.39 2.31 -37.83
N GLY A 294 -39.57 2.14 -37.21
CA GLY A 294 -40.71 3.06 -37.36
C GLY A 294 -41.33 3.06 -38.76
N VAL A 295 -40.83 2.23 -39.67
CA VAL A 295 -41.29 2.09 -41.05
C VAL A 295 -42.01 0.76 -41.19
N SER A 296 -43.32 0.76 -41.44
CA SER A 296 -44.07 -0.48 -41.64
C SER A 296 -43.65 -1.18 -42.95
N CYS A 297 -43.35 -2.48 -42.89
CA CYS A 297 -42.93 -3.24 -44.07
C CYS A 297 -44.07 -3.43 -45.09
N PRO A 298 -43.75 -3.50 -46.40
CA PRO A 298 -44.70 -3.92 -47.43
C PRO A 298 -45.29 -5.29 -47.09
N VAL A 299 -46.63 -5.37 -47.05
CA VAL A 299 -47.37 -6.62 -46.87
C VAL A 299 -47.97 -6.97 -48.22
N ASP A 300 -47.44 -8.02 -48.86
CA ASP A 300 -47.98 -8.52 -50.12
C ASP A 300 -49.34 -9.19 -49.89
N GLY A 301 -50.24 -9.03 -50.86
CA GLY A 301 -51.57 -9.62 -50.84
C GLY A 301 -51.52 -11.15 -50.88
N GLY A 302 -52.20 -11.78 -49.92
CA GLY A 302 -52.48 -13.21 -49.92
C GLY A 302 -53.93 -13.49 -50.26
N TRP A 303 -54.15 -14.46 -51.14
CA TRP A 303 -55.48 -15.00 -51.40
C TRP A 303 -56.03 -15.68 -50.15
N THR A 304 -57.30 -15.46 -49.82
CA THR A 304 -58.05 -16.37 -48.95
C THR A 304 -58.12 -17.75 -49.58
N ASP A 305 -58.40 -18.77 -48.77
CA ASP A 305 -58.86 -20.05 -49.31
C ASP A 305 -60.05 -19.82 -50.24
N TRP A 306 -60.18 -20.70 -51.24
CA TRP A 306 -61.31 -20.67 -52.14
C TRP A 306 -62.62 -20.91 -51.37
N GLY A 307 -63.65 -20.12 -51.68
CA GLY A 307 -65.01 -20.39 -51.25
C GLY A 307 -65.53 -21.73 -51.77
N SER A 308 -66.64 -22.18 -51.22
CA SER A 308 -67.32 -23.38 -51.74
C SER A 308 -67.79 -23.17 -53.18
N TRP A 309 -67.78 -24.24 -53.98
CA TRP A 309 -68.37 -24.21 -55.31
C TRP A 309 -69.86 -23.87 -55.24
N SER A 310 -70.31 -23.01 -56.15
CA SER A 310 -71.72 -22.72 -56.36
C SER A 310 -72.48 -23.96 -56.85
N ALA A 311 -73.81 -23.93 -56.74
CA ALA A 311 -74.63 -24.97 -57.33
C ALA A 311 -74.41 -25.03 -58.85
N CYS A 312 -74.46 -26.24 -59.42
CA CYS A 312 -74.28 -26.44 -60.85
C CYS A 312 -75.31 -25.59 -61.62
N SER A 313 -74.85 -24.82 -62.60
CA SER A 313 -75.69 -23.88 -63.36
C SER A 313 -76.79 -24.56 -64.18
N MET A 314 -76.71 -25.87 -64.34
CA MET A 314 -77.69 -26.72 -65.03
C MET A 314 -78.14 -27.85 -64.10
N THR A 315 -79.38 -28.31 -64.28
CA THR A 315 -79.95 -29.45 -63.55
C THR A 315 -79.84 -30.78 -64.33
N CYS A 316 -79.39 -30.74 -65.59
CA CYS A 316 -79.13 -31.90 -66.43
C CYS A 316 -77.95 -31.62 -67.38
N GLU A 317 -77.21 -32.66 -67.78
CA GLU A 317 -75.91 -32.68 -68.47
C GLU A 317 -74.78 -31.95 -67.72
N VAL A 318 -73.83 -31.39 -68.47
CA VAL A 318 -72.68 -30.64 -67.96
C VAL A 318 -73.09 -29.18 -67.78
N GLY A 319 -73.11 -28.72 -66.53
CA GLY A 319 -73.20 -27.31 -66.19
C GLY A 319 -71.84 -26.73 -65.81
N GLU A 320 -71.86 -25.50 -65.32
CA GLU A 320 -70.68 -24.82 -64.76
C GLU A 320 -70.95 -24.47 -63.30
N GLN A 321 -69.95 -24.67 -62.46
CA GLN A 321 -69.93 -24.21 -61.08
C GLN A 321 -68.75 -23.26 -60.92
N THR A 322 -68.92 -22.26 -60.06
CA THR A 322 -67.94 -21.20 -59.82
C THR A 322 -67.61 -21.12 -58.34
N ARG A 323 -66.38 -20.75 -58.02
CA ARG A 323 -65.98 -20.39 -56.66
C ARG A 323 -65.11 -19.14 -56.68
N ASP A 324 -65.20 -18.36 -55.61
CA ASP A 324 -64.53 -17.08 -55.48
C ASP A 324 -63.55 -17.09 -54.30
N ARG A 325 -62.52 -16.24 -54.38
CA ARG A 325 -61.59 -15.95 -53.28
C ARG A 325 -61.28 -14.46 -53.27
N THR A 326 -60.88 -13.93 -52.12
CA THR A 326 -60.58 -12.48 -51.98
C THR A 326 -59.13 -12.28 -51.56
N CYS A 327 -58.52 -11.18 -52.00
CA CYS A 327 -57.13 -10.83 -51.66
C CYS A 327 -57.09 -10.14 -50.28
N THR A 328 -57.36 -10.89 -49.22
CA THR A 328 -57.50 -10.36 -47.86
C THR A 328 -56.78 -11.15 -46.79
N ASN A 329 -56.03 -12.20 -47.16
CA ASN A 329 -55.33 -13.08 -46.21
C ASN A 329 -53.82 -13.19 -46.50
N PRO A 330 -53.01 -12.14 -46.25
CA PRO A 330 -53.42 -10.81 -45.77
C PRO A 330 -53.79 -9.85 -46.91
N ALA A 331 -54.49 -8.75 -46.61
CA ALA A 331 -54.74 -7.68 -47.60
C ALA A 331 -53.42 -6.92 -47.90
N PRO A 332 -53.17 -6.53 -49.16
CA PRO A 332 -52.00 -5.71 -49.49
C PRO A 332 -51.96 -4.43 -48.66
N ALA A 333 -50.84 -4.17 -47.99
CA ALA A 333 -50.63 -2.96 -47.17
C ALA A 333 -49.22 -2.42 -47.35
N HIS A 334 -49.02 -1.13 -47.02
CA HIS A 334 -47.70 -0.47 -47.01
C HIS A 334 -46.90 -0.60 -48.34
N GLY A 335 -47.59 -0.65 -49.48
CA GLY A 335 -46.96 -0.74 -50.80
C GLY A 335 -46.57 -2.16 -51.25
N GLY A 336 -47.05 -3.20 -50.56
CA GLY A 336 -46.92 -4.59 -51.01
C GLY A 336 -47.70 -4.89 -52.30
N ALA A 337 -47.28 -5.94 -52.99
CA ALA A 337 -47.85 -6.35 -54.27
C ALA A 337 -49.30 -6.83 -54.12
N ASP A 338 -50.14 -6.57 -55.14
CA ASP A 338 -51.49 -7.13 -55.22
C ASP A 338 -51.44 -8.64 -55.55
N CYS A 339 -52.50 -9.37 -55.22
CA CYS A 339 -52.54 -10.81 -55.46
C CYS A 339 -52.51 -11.15 -56.96
N ASP A 340 -51.58 -12.02 -57.37
CA ASP A 340 -51.50 -12.51 -58.75
C ASP A 340 -52.40 -13.74 -58.99
N GLY A 341 -53.13 -13.76 -60.11
CA GLY A 341 -54.10 -14.80 -60.48
C GLY A 341 -55.56 -14.34 -60.50
N LEU A 342 -56.47 -15.24 -60.89
CA LEU A 342 -57.91 -14.95 -60.96
C LEU A 342 -58.56 -15.03 -59.57
N ALA A 343 -59.48 -14.08 -59.29
CA ALA A 343 -60.29 -14.05 -58.07
C ALA A 343 -61.50 -15.03 -58.14
N GLN A 344 -61.79 -15.55 -59.33
CA GLN A 344 -62.90 -16.45 -59.60
C GLN A 344 -62.42 -17.59 -60.50
N GLU A 345 -62.80 -18.81 -60.14
CA GLU A 345 -62.51 -20.03 -60.91
C GLU A 345 -63.83 -20.68 -61.32
N THR A 346 -63.88 -21.14 -62.58
CA THR A 346 -65.03 -21.85 -63.14
C THR A 346 -64.58 -23.24 -63.55
N GLN A 347 -65.36 -24.26 -63.17
CA GLN A 347 -65.15 -25.62 -63.65
C GLN A 347 -66.46 -26.27 -64.10
N ALA A 348 -66.34 -27.27 -64.96
CA ALA A 348 -67.46 -28.10 -65.37
C ALA A 348 -67.99 -28.92 -64.16
N CYS A 349 -69.30 -29.00 -64.04
CA CYS A 349 -69.99 -29.94 -63.15
C CYS A 349 -70.85 -30.86 -64.00
N ASP A 350 -70.68 -32.17 -63.85
CA ASP A 350 -71.54 -33.16 -64.50
C ASP A 350 -72.65 -33.56 -63.52
N THR A 351 -73.90 -33.33 -63.92
CA THR A 351 -75.08 -33.66 -63.10
C THR A 351 -75.47 -35.13 -63.18
N GLY A 352 -74.89 -35.91 -64.11
CA GLY A 352 -75.22 -37.32 -64.31
C GLY A 352 -76.63 -37.60 -64.83
N VAL A 353 -77.38 -36.56 -65.22
CA VAL A 353 -78.76 -36.65 -65.72
C VAL A 353 -78.82 -36.17 -67.17
N SER A 354 -79.30 -36.99 -68.11
CA SER A 354 -79.44 -36.61 -69.52
C SER A 354 -80.71 -35.79 -69.78
N CYS A 355 -80.61 -34.65 -70.48
CA CYS A 355 -81.75 -33.81 -70.83
C CYS A 355 -82.51 -34.38 -72.06
N PRO A 356 -83.85 -34.26 -72.14
CA PRO A 356 -84.62 -34.66 -73.32
C PRO A 356 -84.45 -33.68 -74.50
N VAL A 357 -84.16 -34.21 -75.69
CA VAL A 357 -83.94 -33.45 -76.94
C VAL A 357 -85.27 -32.93 -77.51
N LEU A 358 -85.39 -31.60 -77.65
CA LEU A 358 -86.49 -30.93 -78.36
C LEU A 358 -86.02 -30.40 -79.74
N PRO A 359 -86.91 -30.35 -80.76
CA PRO A 359 -86.53 -30.09 -82.15
C PRO A 359 -86.05 -28.65 -82.38
N THR A 360 -84.90 -28.52 -83.04
CA THR A 360 -84.27 -27.21 -83.27
C THR A 360 -84.97 -26.42 -84.39
N ARG A 361 -85.58 -25.28 -84.07
CA ARG A 361 -86.04 -24.27 -85.06
C ARG A 361 -84.85 -23.59 -85.75
N ASP A 362 -84.97 -23.26 -87.02
CA ASP A 362 -83.95 -22.49 -87.75
C ASP A 362 -84.05 -21.00 -87.35
N CYS A 363 -82.93 -20.27 -87.30
CA CYS A 363 -82.93 -18.84 -86.99
C CYS A 363 -83.79 -18.00 -87.96
N SER A 364 -83.96 -18.49 -89.18
CA SER A 364 -84.86 -17.90 -90.17
C SER A 364 -86.35 -18.07 -89.85
N ASP A 365 -86.72 -19.06 -89.03
CA ASP A 365 -88.08 -19.26 -88.52
C ASP A 365 -88.36 -18.35 -87.31
N VAL A 366 -87.33 -18.08 -86.50
CA VAL A 366 -87.43 -17.17 -85.34
C VAL A 366 -87.55 -15.72 -85.80
N TYR A 367 -86.87 -15.34 -86.89
CA TYR A 367 -86.86 -13.98 -87.45
C TYR A 367 -87.33 -13.94 -88.91
N PRO A 368 -88.62 -14.24 -89.20
CA PRO A 368 -89.13 -14.42 -90.55
C PRO A 368 -89.11 -13.12 -91.39
N HIS A 369 -89.05 -11.95 -90.75
CA HIS A 369 -89.06 -10.64 -91.40
C HIS A 369 -87.70 -10.27 -92.05
N LEU A 370 -86.63 -11.00 -91.72
CA LEU A 370 -85.25 -10.72 -92.13
C LEU A 370 -84.73 -11.66 -93.25
N ARG A 371 -85.60 -12.10 -94.17
CA ARG A 371 -85.24 -12.97 -95.33
C ARG A 371 -84.19 -12.35 -96.27
N PRO A 372 -83.37 -13.09 -97.03
CA PRO A 372 -83.36 -14.56 -97.18
C PRO A 372 -82.71 -15.29 -96.00
N ALA A 373 -83.17 -16.52 -95.76
CA ALA A 373 -82.74 -17.38 -94.64
C ALA A 373 -81.23 -17.69 -94.63
N GLY A 374 -80.57 -17.69 -95.80
CA GLY A 374 -79.14 -17.99 -95.93
C GLY A 374 -78.18 -16.96 -95.32
N ASN A 375 -78.70 -15.89 -94.71
CA ASN A 375 -77.91 -14.87 -94.03
C ASN A 375 -77.82 -15.07 -92.52
N PHE A 376 -78.48 -16.11 -92.02
CA PHE A 376 -78.49 -16.46 -90.60
C PHE A 376 -77.43 -17.50 -90.27
N GLY A 377 -76.84 -17.34 -89.10
CA GLY A 377 -76.06 -18.38 -88.44
C GLY A 377 -76.57 -18.56 -87.01
N ARG A 378 -76.84 -19.81 -86.63
CA ARG A 378 -77.13 -20.17 -85.24
C ARG A 378 -75.84 -20.44 -84.49
N TYR A 379 -75.63 -19.74 -83.38
CA TYR A 379 -74.50 -19.95 -82.48
C TYR A 379 -74.98 -20.51 -81.14
N GLN A 380 -74.53 -21.73 -80.81
CA GLN A 380 -74.73 -22.40 -79.52
C GLN A 380 -76.19 -22.43 -79.01
N ASN A 381 -77.19 -22.45 -79.92
CA ASN A 381 -78.63 -22.36 -79.58
C ASN A 381 -78.98 -21.17 -78.65
N LYS A 382 -78.15 -20.13 -78.65
CA LYS A 382 -78.31 -18.95 -77.79
C LYS A 382 -78.49 -17.67 -78.61
N TYR A 383 -77.83 -17.58 -79.76
CA TYR A 383 -77.91 -16.40 -80.61
C TYR A 383 -78.10 -16.75 -82.08
N CYS A 384 -78.87 -15.91 -82.76
CA CYS A 384 -78.97 -15.83 -84.20
C CYS A 384 -78.18 -14.63 -84.71
N PHE A 385 -77.18 -14.88 -85.54
CA PHE A 385 -76.42 -13.82 -86.20
C PHE A 385 -76.92 -13.64 -87.62
N TRP A 386 -77.24 -12.41 -88.00
CA TRP A 386 -77.71 -12.05 -89.33
C TRP A 386 -76.82 -11.02 -90.00
N SER A 387 -76.47 -11.22 -91.27
CA SER A 387 -75.60 -10.32 -92.03
C SER A 387 -76.36 -9.55 -93.11
N SER A 388 -76.24 -8.21 -93.12
CA SER A 388 -76.85 -7.36 -94.15
C SER A 388 -76.10 -7.36 -95.49
N ALA A 389 -74.94 -8.04 -95.56
CA ALA A 389 -74.01 -8.09 -96.69
C ALA A 389 -74.65 -8.48 -98.03
N TRP A 390 -75.62 -9.40 -97.97
CA TRP A 390 -76.23 -10.03 -99.12
C TRP A 390 -77.36 -9.20 -99.73
N ARG A 391 -78.01 -8.33 -98.94
CA ARG A 391 -78.98 -7.33 -99.44
C ARG A 391 -78.31 -6.06 -99.98
N ASN A 392 -76.97 -5.99 -99.94
CA ASN A 392 -76.18 -4.79 -100.24
C ASN A 392 -76.64 -3.54 -99.45
N ARG A 393 -77.32 -3.75 -98.31
CA ARG A 393 -77.82 -2.68 -97.44
C ARG A 393 -76.64 -2.18 -96.61
N ARG A 394 -76.38 -0.88 -96.71
CA ARG A 394 -75.26 -0.23 -96.03
C ARG A 394 -75.76 0.96 -95.24
N LEU A 395 -75.44 1.00 -93.96
CA LEU A 395 -75.87 2.05 -93.05
C LEU A 395 -74.67 2.61 -92.30
N ASN A 396 -74.81 3.83 -91.81
CA ASN A 396 -73.89 4.36 -90.81
C ASN A 396 -74.07 3.60 -89.48
N TYR A 397 -73.10 3.71 -88.56
CA TYR A 397 -73.06 2.88 -87.37
C TYR A 397 -74.34 2.99 -86.52
N THR A 398 -74.77 4.21 -86.20
CA THR A 398 -75.97 4.47 -85.39
C THR A 398 -77.24 3.89 -86.03
N LYS A 399 -77.42 4.06 -87.34
CA LYS A 399 -78.59 3.48 -88.04
C LYS A 399 -78.51 1.96 -88.13
N ALA A 400 -77.32 1.39 -88.26
CA ALA A 400 -77.12 -0.05 -88.24
C ALA A 400 -77.45 -0.66 -86.87
N GLN A 401 -77.03 0.00 -85.80
CA GLN A 401 -77.36 -0.37 -84.42
C GLN A 401 -78.87 -0.32 -84.18
N GLN A 402 -79.51 0.81 -84.48
CA GLN A 402 -80.97 0.98 -84.37
C GLN A 402 -81.74 -0.08 -85.15
N GLU A 403 -81.24 -0.50 -86.32
CA GLU A 403 -81.88 -1.57 -87.08
C GLU A 403 -81.75 -2.93 -86.40
N CYS A 404 -80.59 -3.27 -85.85
CA CYS A 404 -80.46 -4.50 -85.08
C CYS A 404 -81.34 -4.49 -83.81
N GLU A 405 -81.42 -3.36 -83.12
CA GLU A 405 -82.29 -3.14 -81.95
C GLU A 405 -83.78 -3.28 -82.32
N SER A 406 -84.21 -2.71 -83.44
CA SER A 406 -85.59 -2.86 -83.92
C SER A 406 -85.98 -4.31 -84.24
N ASN A 407 -85.00 -5.18 -84.46
CA ASN A 407 -85.19 -6.61 -84.68
C ASN A 407 -84.97 -7.45 -83.41
N GLY A 408 -84.94 -6.84 -82.21
CA GLY A 408 -84.79 -7.54 -80.94
C GLY A 408 -83.35 -8.00 -80.65
N GLY A 409 -82.36 -7.33 -81.22
CA GLY A 409 -80.95 -7.65 -81.03
C GLY A 409 -80.06 -6.43 -80.92
N THR A 410 -78.78 -6.63 -81.19
CA THR A 410 -77.74 -5.58 -81.16
C THR A 410 -76.77 -5.83 -82.31
N LEU A 411 -75.85 -4.91 -82.58
CA LEU A 411 -74.72 -5.23 -83.45
C LEU A 411 -73.88 -6.35 -82.82
N ALA A 412 -73.28 -7.20 -83.66
CA ALA A 412 -72.60 -8.40 -83.19
C ALA A 412 -71.44 -8.10 -82.23
N MET A 413 -71.48 -8.72 -81.05
CA MET A 413 -70.48 -8.53 -80.00
C MET A 413 -69.49 -9.69 -79.98
N ILE A 414 -68.30 -9.48 -80.53
CA ILE A 414 -67.29 -10.53 -80.70
C ILE A 414 -66.39 -10.63 -79.47
N LYS A 415 -66.93 -11.12 -78.35
CA LYS A 415 -66.26 -11.10 -77.05
C LYS A 415 -65.16 -12.14 -76.86
N ASP A 416 -65.15 -13.20 -77.67
CA ASP A 416 -64.17 -14.29 -77.56
C ASP A 416 -63.77 -14.88 -78.92
N ALA A 417 -62.80 -15.80 -78.90
CA ALA A 417 -62.27 -16.46 -80.08
C ALA A 417 -63.29 -17.36 -80.81
N SER A 418 -64.23 -17.95 -80.08
CA SER A 418 -65.25 -18.86 -80.62
C SER A 418 -66.31 -18.09 -81.41
N VAL A 419 -66.80 -16.96 -80.86
CA VAL A 419 -67.70 -16.04 -81.59
C VAL A 419 -67.01 -15.46 -82.83
N GLN A 420 -65.73 -15.09 -82.72
CA GLN A 420 -64.95 -14.61 -83.88
C GLN A 420 -64.84 -15.67 -84.98
N ALA A 421 -64.57 -16.93 -84.61
CA ALA A 421 -64.45 -18.03 -85.58
C ALA A 421 -65.81 -18.32 -86.24
N PHE A 422 -66.89 -18.28 -85.46
CA PHE A 422 -68.24 -18.44 -85.94
C PHE A 422 -68.63 -17.37 -86.95
N ILE A 423 -68.45 -16.08 -86.62
CA ILE A 423 -68.74 -14.98 -87.53
C ILE A 423 -67.87 -15.07 -88.79
N ASN A 424 -66.61 -15.49 -88.67
CA ASN A 424 -65.76 -15.72 -89.84
C ASN A 424 -66.33 -16.77 -90.79
N ASN A 425 -66.94 -17.84 -90.24
CA ASN A 425 -67.63 -18.89 -90.98
C ASN A 425 -68.95 -18.39 -91.58
N LEU A 426 -69.77 -17.67 -90.82
CA LEU A 426 -71.02 -17.07 -91.29
C LEU A 426 -70.79 -16.16 -92.51
N LEU A 427 -69.68 -15.43 -92.52
CA LEU A 427 -69.33 -14.52 -93.61
C LEU A 427 -68.56 -15.20 -94.76
N LYS A 428 -68.38 -16.54 -94.75
CA LYS A 428 -67.75 -17.28 -95.87
C LYS A 428 -68.67 -17.24 -97.08
N THR A 429 -68.29 -16.43 -98.07
CA THR A 429 -68.93 -16.43 -99.38
C THR A 429 -68.18 -17.39 -100.30
N SER A 430 -68.90 -18.24 -101.02
CA SER A 430 -68.36 -19.12 -102.08
C SER A 430 -67.84 -18.36 -103.32
N SER A 431 -67.86 -17.02 -103.30
CA SER A 431 -67.51 -16.14 -104.42
C SER A 431 -66.31 -15.26 -104.06
N GLY A 432 -65.21 -15.43 -104.82
CA GLY A 432 -63.89 -14.83 -104.62
C GLY A 432 -63.76 -13.37 -105.05
N ARG A 433 -64.44 -12.42 -104.40
CA ARG A 433 -64.06 -11.00 -104.45
C ARG A 433 -63.73 -10.41 -103.08
N THR A 434 -62.74 -9.54 -103.11
CA THR A 434 -61.81 -9.09 -102.08
C THR A 434 -62.40 -8.08 -101.09
N GLN A 435 -62.00 -8.20 -99.82
CA GLN A 435 -62.17 -7.26 -98.69
C GLN A 435 -63.58 -6.70 -98.42
N ARG A 436 -64.16 -7.04 -97.25
CA ARG A 436 -65.41 -6.41 -96.76
C ARG A 436 -65.27 -6.01 -95.30
N ASN A 437 -65.79 -4.82 -94.98
CA ASN A 437 -65.90 -4.29 -93.62
C ASN A 437 -67.35 -4.39 -93.17
N TYR A 438 -67.58 -4.88 -91.95
CA TYR A 438 -68.90 -4.98 -91.35
C TYR A 438 -68.95 -4.22 -90.05
N TRP A 439 -70.00 -3.43 -89.79
CA TRP A 439 -70.19 -2.90 -88.43
C TRP A 439 -70.43 -4.04 -87.45
N ILE A 440 -69.71 -3.96 -86.33
CA ILE A 440 -69.82 -4.83 -85.16
C ILE A 440 -70.08 -3.95 -83.95
N GLY A 441 -70.59 -4.54 -82.87
CA GLY A 441 -71.14 -3.77 -81.77
C GLY A 441 -70.13 -3.24 -80.77
N LEU A 442 -69.05 -2.62 -81.25
CA LEU A 442 -67.97 -2.05 -80.45
C LEU A 442 -67.69 -0.61 -80.88
N ASP A 443 -67.62 0.31 -79.93
CA ASP A 443 -67.32 1.72 -80.15
C ASP A 443 -66.71 2.37 -78.89
N ASP A 444 -66.15 3.56 -79.01
CA ASP A 444 -65.70 4.39 -77.88
C ASP A 444 -66.38 5.78 -77.86
N LEU A 445 -67.65 5.84 -78.29
CA LEU A 445 -68.44 7.09 -78.36
C LEU A 445 -68.64 7.74 -76.98
N ASN A 446 -68.69 6.93 -75.92
CA ASN A 446 -68.89 7.40 -74.54
C ASN A 446 -67.61 8.01 -73.95
N ARG A 447 -66.44 7.46 -74.29
CA ARG A 447 -65.15 7.88 -73.74
C ARG A 447 -64.01 7.49 -74.69
N GLU A 448 -63.42 8.49 -75.35
CA GLU A 448 -62.28 8.33 -76.27
C GLU A 448 -61.19 7.43 -75.68
N GLY A 449 -60.82 6.38 -76.43
CA GLY A 449 -59.81 5.40 -76.05
C GLY A 449 -60.31 4.24 -75.18
N VAL A 450 -61.56 4.28 -74.72
CA VAL A 450 -62.20 3.23 -73.92
C VAL A 450 -63.33 2.60 -74.74
N PHE A 451 -63.00 1.52 -75.46
CA PHE A 451 -63.98 0.77 -76.24
C PHE A 451 -64.93 -0.03 -75.35
N GLU A 452 -66.23 0.08 -75.63
CA GLU A 452 -67.33 -0.59 -74.97
C GLU A 452 -68.21 -1.31 -76.00
N TRP A 453 -68.71 -2.50 -75.66
CA TRP A 453 -69.68 -3.20 -76.48
C TRP A 453 -71.05 -2.54 -76.34
N ASN A 454 -71.94 -2.68 -77.32
CA ASN A 454 -73.27 -2.05 -77.28
C ASN A 454 -74.17 -2.52 -76.12
N ASP A 455 -73.82 -3.59 -75.39
CA ASP A 455 -74.48 -3.98 -74.14
C ASP A 455 -73.89 -3.31 -72.88
N GLY A 456 -72.98 -2.35 -73.04
CA GLY A 456 -72.31 -1.61 -71.97
C GLY A 456 -71.10 -2.32 -71.36
N THR A 457 -70.78 -3.54 -71.79
CA THR A 457 -69.60 -4.24 -71.27
C THR A 457 -68.31 -3.65 -71.85
N LYS A 458 -67.34 -3.35 -70.98
CA LYS A 458 -66.03 -2.84 -71.40
C LYS A 458 -65.25 -3.89 -72.19
N LEU A 459 -64.42 -3.44 -73.13
CA LEU A 459 -63.56 -4.32 -73.92
C LEU A 459 -62.60 -5.11 -73.02
N GLY A 460 -62.78 -6.44 -72.97
CA GLY A 460 -61.97 -7.36 -72.16
C GLY A 460 -60.57 -7.64 -72.72
N SER A 461 -60.03 -8.81 -72.35
CA SER A 461 -58.70 -9.27 -72.76
C SER A 461 -58.64 -9.71 -74.22
N TYR A 462 -59.75 -10.22 -74.78
CA TYR A 462 -59.81 -10.65 -76.19
C TYR A 462 -59.88 -9.47 -77.15
N ARG A 463 -58.82 -9.29 -77.96
CA ARG A 463 -58.66 -8.14 -78.86
C ARG A 463 -58.16 -8.58 -80.22
N ARG A 464 -58.87 -8.21 -81.30
CA ARG A 464 -58.49 -8.55 -82.67
C ARG A 464 -58.21 -7.35 -83.56
N PHE A 465 -57.80 -6.21 -83.00
CA PHE A 465 -57.47 -5.02 -83.80
C PHE A 465 -56.34 -5.26 -84.83
N LYS A 466 -56.43 -4.61 -86.01
CA LYS A 466 -55.49 -4.73 -87.14
C LYS A 466 -54.18 -3.94 -86.94
N SER A 467 -54.19 -2.83 -86.21
CA SER A 467 -52.98 -2.04 -85.90
C SER A 467 -53.15 -1.21 -84.62
N LYS A 468 -52.02 -0.92 -83.95
CA LYS A 468 -51.91 -0.15 -82.70
C LYS A 468 -51.89 1.35 -83.01
N ARG A 469 -53.05 2.02 -83.00
CA ARG A 469 -53.30 3.41 -82.55
C ARG A 469 -54.70 3.85 -83.01
N PRO A 470 -55.64 4.11 -82.08
CA PRO A 470 -56.89 4.79 -82.39
C PRO A 470 -56.60 6.23 -82.84
N HIS A 471 -57.31 6.72 -83.84
CA HIS A 471 -57.33 8.14 -84.21
C HIS A 471 -58.56 8.76 -83.54
N LYS A 472 -58.44 9.98 -83.00
CA LYS A 472 -59.48 10.77 -82.28
C LYS A 472 -60.80 11.11 -83.02
N ILE A 473 -61.09 10.42 -84.13
CA ILE A 473 -62.22 10.71 -85.04
C ILE A 473 -62.85 9.39 -85.54
N ARG A 474 -62.45 8.24 -85.00
CA ARG A 474 -62.79 6.92 -85.55
C ARG A 474 -63.35 6.05 -84.45
N ASP A 475 -64.55 6.38 -84.03
CA ASP A 475 -65.06 5.89 -82.76
C ASP A 475 -65.80 4.55 -82.91
N CYS A 476 -66.23 4.22 -84.13
CA CYS A 476 -67.03 3.04 -84.42
C CYS A 476 -66.19 1.93 -85.04
N VAL A 477 -66.32 0.70 -84.54
CA VAL A 477 -65.47 -0.41 -84.97
C VAL A 477 -66.14 -1.27 -86.04
N ALA A 478 -65.38 -1.56 -87.09
CA ALA A 478 -65.77 -2.53 -88.12
C ALA A 478 -64.89 -3.78 -88.08
N LEU A 479 -65.49 -4.92 -88.39
CA LEU A 479 -64.79 -6.16 -88.72
C LEU A 479 -64.25 -6.07 -90.15
N TRP A 480 -62.93 -5.91 -90.27
CA TRP A 480 -62.20 -6.01 -91.53
C TRP A 480 -61.87 -7.48 -91.83
N ARG A 481 -62.41 -7.99 -92.95
CA ARG A 481 -62.22 -9.38 -93.36
C ARG A 481 -61.60 -9.50 -94.75
N THR A 482 -60.62 -10.39 -94.85
CA THR A 482 -60.03 -10.88 -96.11
C THR A 482 -60.16 -12.41 -96.19
N ALA A 483 -59.65 -13.04 -97.25
CA ALA A 483 -59.64 -14.49 -97.37
C ALA A 483 -58.80 -15.19 -96.27
N LYS A 484 -57.80 -14.52 -95.70
CA LYS A 484 -56.84 -15.12 -94.75
C LYS A 484 -56.88 -14.49 -93.35
N LEU A 485 -57.41 -13.28 -93.21
CA LEU A 485 -57.36 -12.50 -91.97
C LEU A 485 -58.72 -11.90 -91.65
N SER A 486 -59.05 -11.89 -90.35
CA SER A 486 -60.20 -11.22 -89.79
C SER A 486 -59.74 -10.42 -88.58
N ARG A 487 -59.85 -9.09 -88.66
CA ARG A 487 -59.35 -8.16 -87.66
C ARG A 487 -60.33 -7.00 -87.49
N TRP A 488 -60.35 -6.38 -86.32
CA TRP A 488 -61.17 -5.21 -86.06
C TRP A 488 -60.41 -3.93 -86.42
N PHE A 489 -61.12 -2.92 -86.89
CA PHE A 489 -60.51 -1.65 -87.23
C PHE A 489 -61.50 -0.49 -86.97
N PRO A 490 -61.10 0.52 -86.18
CA PRO A 490 -61.94 1.70 -85.95
C PRO A 490 -62.08 2.55 -87.22
N LEU A 491 -63.28 3.05 -87.47
CA LEU A 491 -63.66 3.83 -88.64
C LEU A 491 -64.57 5.00 -88.22
N LYS A 492 -64.71 6.00 -89.10
CA LYS A 492 -65.65 7.11 -88.87
C LYS A 492 -67.07 6.55 -88.88
N CYS A 493 -67.84 6.79 -87.81
CA CYS A 493 -69.21 6.27 -87.65
C CYS A 493 -70.17 6.62 -88.80
N LYS A 494 -69.90 7.73 -89.53
CA LYS A 494 -70.70 8.20 -90.67
C LYS A 494 -70.55 7.33 -91.94
N ILE A 495 -69.57 6.43 -92.01
CA ILE A 495 -69.36 5.56 -93.19
C ILE A 495 -70.50 4.56 -93.33
N HIS A 496 -70.99 4.33 -94.55
CA HIS A 496 -72.04 3.35 -94.79
C HIS A 496 -71.43 1.97 -95.10
N LEU A 497 -71.57 1.04 -94.16
CA LEU A 497 -71.08 -0.34 -94.28
C LEU A 497 -72.24 -1.34 -94.11
N PRO A 498 -72.10 -2.56 -94.64
CA PRO A 498 -72.91 -3.67 -94.14
C PRO A 498 -72.61 -3.91 -92.66
N TYR A 499 -73.48 -4.62 -91.97
CA TYR A 499 -73.46 -4.81 -90.52
C TYR A 499 -73.95 -6.20 -90.17
N ILE A 500 -73.64 -6.63 -88.96
CA ILE A 500 -74.01 -7.95 -88.45
C ILE A 500 -74.83 -7.72 -87.20
N CYS A 501 -76.06 -8.23 -87.19
CA CYS A 501 -76.90 -8.23 -86.01
C CYS A 501 -76.72 -9.54 -85.25
N GLN A 502 -76.72 -9.45 -83.93
CA GLN A 502 -76.81 -10.55 -82.99
C GLN A 502 -78.15 -10.44 -82.28
N MET A 503 -79.00 -11.44 -82.43
CA MET A 503 -80.32 -11.52 -81.82
C MET A 503 -80.40 -12.78 -80.96
N ASP A 504 -81.24 -12.80 -79.95
CA ASP A 504 -81.41 -13.97 -79.09
C ASP A 504 -82.15 -15.09 -79.85
N TYR A 505 -81.76 -16.35 -79.65
CA TYR A 505 -82.42 -17.48 -80.30
C TYR A 505 -83.77 -17.83 -79.63
N ASN A 506 -83.94 -17.49 -78.35
CA ASN A 506 -85.07 -17.93 -77.51
C ASN A 506 -86.22 -16.92 -77.44
N VAL A 507 -86.37 -16.02 -78.41
CA VAL A 507 -87.29 -14.87 -78.35
C VAL A 507 -88.77 -15.23 -78.51
N ASN A 508 -89.16 -16.50 -78.40
CA ASN A 508 -90.58 -16.90 -78.33
C ASN A 508 -90.73 -18.16 -77.48
N ASN A 509 -90.64 -18.00 -76.16
CA ASN A 509 -91.37 -18.84 -75.23
C ASN A 509 -92.37 -17.98 -74.46
#